data_AF-A0A399EZM5-F1
#
_entry.id   AF-A0A399EZM5-F1
#
_cell.length_a   1.000
_cell.length_b   1.000
_cell.length_c   1.000
_cell.angle_alpha   90.00
_cell.angle_beta   90.00
_cell.angle_gamma   90.00
#
_symmetry.space_group_name_H-M   'P 1'
#
loop_
_entity.id
_entity.type
_entity.pdbx_description
1 polymer ?
#
loop_
_entity_poly.entity_id
_entity_poly.type
_entity_poly.pdbx_seq_one_letter_code
_entity_poly.pdbx_strand_id
1 'polypeptide(L)'
;MRRFLLSIALGGLLTACSFAPLVIHIEDYDTDVGLLGNSKVVFQKAKQNQTPPTPVKSIAIEGEVTYQQQDIILEFFASDGPPCTNQPISGVYVCDLSSDFESVGEVGFASGAKQSFQWSGSELTAGTNKGSLYLGVRLKSGLLTGGSLLFRNIVAKVVIF
;
A
#
# COMPACT_ATOMS: atom_id res chain seq x y z
N MET A 1 42.81 9.99 -37.35
CA MET A 1 41.91 10.70 -36.42
C MET A 1 40.55 9.98 -36.26
N ARG A 2 40.52 8.64 -36.14
CA ARG A 2 39.26 7.85 -36.14
C ARG A 2 38.99 7.08 -34.84
N ARG A 3 39.92 7.15 -33.87
CA ARG A 3 39.86 6.42 -32.58
C ARG A 3 39.37 7.26 -31.40
N PHE A 4 39.23 8.58 -31.57
CA PHE A 4 38.86 9.50 -30.47
C PHE A 4 37.35 9.74 -30.33
N LEU A 5 36.54 9.31 -31.31
CA LEU A 5 35.08 9.51 -31.31
C LEU A 5 34.31 8.37 -30.61
N LEU A 6 34.92 7.21 -30.39
CA LEU A 6 34.27 6.08 -29.71
C LEU A 6 34.24 6.21 -28.18
N SER A 7 35.17 6.98 -27.59
CA SER A 7 35.25 7.14 -26.14
C SER A 7 34.19 8.09 -25.56
N ILE A 8 33.65 9.00 -26.38
CA ILE A 8 32.64 9.98 -25.95
C ILE A 8 31.24 9.35 -25.92
N ALA A 9 30.98 8.36 -26.78
CA ALA A 9 29.71 7.65 -26.79
C ALA A 9 29.52 6.74 -25.56
N LEU A 10 30.60 6.22 -24.96
CA LEU A 10 30.52 5.30 -23.83
C LEU A 10 30.37 6.01 -22.46
N GLY A 11 30.78 7.28 -22.35
CA GLY A 11 30.62 8.09 -21.13
C GLY A 11 29.20 8.62 -20.93
N GLY A 12 28.42 8.79 -22.00
CA GLY A 12 27.06 9.33 -21.95
C GLY A 12 25.97 8.34 -21.49
N LEU A 13 26.24 7.02 -21.54
CA LEU A 13 25.25 6.00 -21.17
C LEU A 13 25.18 5.72 -19.66
N LEU A 14 26.16 6.15 -18.86
CA LEU A 14 26.23 5.88 -17.41
C LEU A 14 25.49 6.91 -16.55
N THR A 15 25.06 8.05 -17.10
CA THR A 15 24.33 9.08 -16.35
C THR A 15 22.81 8.88 -16.35
N ALA A 16 22.29 7.91 -17.10
CA ALA A 16 20.85 7.66 -17.23
C ALA A 16 20.27 6.69 -16.18
N CYS A 17 21.10 5.95 -15.44
CA CYS A 17 20.62 5.01 -14.41
C CYS A 17 20.44 5.65 -13.02
N SER A 18 20.88 6.89 -12.81
CA SER A 18 20.92 7.53 -11.48
C SER A 18 19.60 8.14 -11.02
N PHE A 19 18.53 8.10 -11.83
CA PHE A 19 17.26 8.77 -11.54
C PHE A 19 16.04 7.85 -11.62
N ALA A 20 16.22 6.53 -11.53
CA ALA A 20 15.06 5.66 -11.35
C ALA A 20 14.42 5.97 -9.97
N PRO A 21 13.14 6.35 -9.91
CA PRO A 21 12.47 6.55 -8.63
C PRO A 21 12.53 5.24 -7.85
N LEU A 22 12.85 5.32 -6.56
CA LEU A 22 12.86 4.13 -5.71
C LEU A 22 11.43 3.61 -5.60
N VAL A 23 11.22 2.40 -6.12
CA VAL A 23 9.96 1.66 -6.08
C VAL A 23 10.17 0.38 -5.29
N ILE A 24 9.31 0.12 -4.32
CA ILE A 24 9.27 -1.11 -3.53
C ILE A 24 7.97 -1.81 -3.87
N HIS A 25 8.06 -3.09 -4.24
CA HIS A 25 6.87 -3.88 -4.55
C HIS A 25 6.32 -4.49 -3.27
N ILE A 26 5.01 -4.40 -3.12
CA ILE A 26 4.27 -5.07 -2.06
C ILE A 26 3.52 -6.23 -2.72
N GLU A 27 3.61 -7.43 -2.16
CA GLU A 27 2.88 -8.58 -2.68
C GLU A 27 1.38 -8.29 -2.70
N ASP A 28 0.74 -8.68 -3.80
CA ASP A 28 -0.70 -8.70 -3.92
C ASP A 28 -1.32 -9.58 -2.83
N TYR A 29 -2.47 -9.15 -2.33
CA TYR A 29 -3.17 -9.88 -1.28
C TYR A 29 -4.68 -9.75 -1.41
N ASP A 30 -5.36 -10.67 -0.73
CA ASP A 30 -6.81 -10.75 -0.68
C ASP A 30 -7.29 -10.60 0.76
N THR A 31 -8.39 -9.90 0.95
CA THR A 31 -9.05 -9.76 2.25
C THR A 31 -10.50 -10.19 2.15
N ASP A 32 -10.90 -11.14 2.99
CA ASP A 32 -12.30 -11.57 3.09
C ASP A 32 -13.15 -10.44 3.67
N VAL A 33 -14.21 -10.06 2.94
CA VAL A 33 -15.12 -9.01 3.40
C VAL A 33 -16.00 -9.43 4.57
N GLY A 34 -16.15 -10.74 4.82
CA GLY A 34 -16.87 -11.26 5.98
C GLY A 34 -16.21 -10.88 7.31
N LEU A 35 -14.95 -10.45 7.29
CA LEU A 35 -14.23 -9.94 8.46
C LEU A 35 -14.44 -8.44 8.69
N LEU A 36 -14.96 -7.72 7.69
CA LEU A 36 -15.11 -6.28 7.73
C LEU A 36 -16.44 -5.89 8.39
N GLY A 37 -16.38 -4.84 9.20
CA GLY A 37 -17.58 -4.23 9.79
C GLY A 37 -17.34 -2.77 10.11
N ASN A 38 -18.38 -2.07 10.56
CA ASN A 38 -18.30 -0.63 10.79
C ASN A 38 -17.47 -0.27 12.04
N SER A 39 -17.30 -1.20 12.99
CA SER A 39 -16.57 -0.98 14.24
C SER A 39 -15.19 -1.65 14.30
N LYS A 40 -14.83 -2.44 13.28
CA LYS A 40 -13.60 -3.22 13.26
C LYS A 40 -12.77 -2.86 12.04
N VAL A 41 -11.46 -2.73 12.23
CA VAL A 41 -10.49 -2.58 11.15
C VAL A 41 -9.73 -3.89 11.00
N VAL A 42 -9.71 -4.43 9.78
CA VAL A 42 -8.97 -5.64 9.45
C VAL A 42 -7.64 -5.23 8.84
N PHE A 43 -6.56 -5.54 9.55
CA PHE A 43 -5.19 -5.26 9.13
C PHE A 43 -4.48 -6.52 8.63
N GLN A 44 -3.70 -6.34 7.58
CA GLN A 44 -2.78 -7.34 7.08
C GLN A 44 -1.37 -6.76 7.00
N LYS A 45 -0.37 -7.57 7.37
CA LYS A 45 1.02 -7.18 7.20
C LYS A 45 1.33 -7.15 5.70
N ALA A 46 1.73 -5.98 5.19
CA ALA A 46 2.18 -5.84 3.83
C ALA A 46 3.53 -6.56 3.65
N LYS A 47 3.58 -7.51 2.72
CA LYS A 47 4.80 -8.23 2.39
C LYS A 47 5.58 -7.45 1.35
N GLN A 48 6.54 -6.67 1.84
CA GLN A 48 7.45 -5.91 1.01
C GLN A 48 8.55 -6.85 0.48
N ASN A 49 8.87 -6.76 -0.81
CA ASN A 49 9.96 -7.55 -1.39
C ASN A 49 11.34 -7.10 -0.91
N GLN A 50 11.45 -5.84 -0.48
CA GLN A 50 12.65 -5.23 0.07
C GLN A 50 12.27 -4.01 0.93
N THR A 51 13.17 -3.59 1.81
CA THR A 51 13.08 -2.28 2.47
C THR A 51 13.93 -1.25 1.72
N PRO A 52 13.66 0.06 1.88
CA PRO A 52 14.54 1.09 1.36
C PRO A 52 15.98 0.89 1.88
N PRO A 53 17.02 0.99 1.04
CA PRO A 53 18.42 0.87 1.49
C PRO A 53 18.84 2.01 2.43
N THR A 54 18.14 3.13 2.36
CA THR A 54 18.26 4.27 3.27
C THR A 54 16.88 4.77 3.64
N PRO A 55 16.64 5.21 4.89
CA PRO A 55 15.36 5.76 5.30
C PRO A 55 14.91 6.88 4.36
N VAL A 56 13.68 6.76 3.85
CA VAL A 56 13.08 7.76 2.96
C VAL A 56 12.19 8.70 3.75
N LYS A 57 12.09 9.94 3.30
CA LYS A 57 11.33 11.00 3.99
C LYS A 57 9.82 10.86 3.82
N SER A 58 9.38 10.39 2.65
CA SER A 58 7.97 10.28 2.31
C SER A 58 7.76 9.17 1.29
N ILE A 59 6.67 8.44 1.47
CA ILE A 59 6.20 7.39 0.56
C ILE A 59 4.74 7.63 0.19
N ALA A 60 4.43 7.36 -1.07
CA ALA A 60 3.08 7.11 -1.53
C ALA A 60 2.92 5.62 -1.85
N ILE A 61 1.86 5.00 -1.32
CA ILE A 61 1.44 3.66 -1.72
C ILE A 61 0.40 3.80 -2.82
N GLU A 62 0.63 3.15 -3.94
CA GLU A 62 -0.29 3.13 -5.07
C GLU A 62 -0.67 1.70 -5.41
N GLY A 63 -1.87 1.51 -5.94
CA GLY A 63 -2.34 0.21 -6.37
C GLY A 63 -3.79 0.23 -6.82
N GLU A 64 -4.37 -0.95 -6.92
CA GLU A 64 -5.75 -1.15 -7.34
C GLU A 64 -6.45 -2.09 -6.37
N VAL A 65 -7.68 -1.76 -6.00
CA VAL A 65 -8.56 -2.63 -5.22
C VAL A 65 -9.76 -3.02 -6.08
N THR A 66 -10.08 -4.32 -6.11
CA THR A 66 -11.24 -4.85 -6.81
C THR A 66 -12.22 -5.47 -5.85
N TYR A 67 -13.50 -5.13 -5.99
CA TYR A 67 -14.63 -5.70 -5.28
C TYR A 67 -15.88 -5.73 -6.16
N GLN A 68 -16.59 -6.85 -6.19
CA GLN A 68 -17.69 -7.06 -7.14
C GLN A 68 -18.99 -6.33 -6.75
N GLN A 69 -19.13 -5.87 -5.51
CA GLN A 69 -20.36 -5.19 -5.08
C GLN A 69 -20.27 -3.69 -5.25
N GLN A 70 -21.45 -3.07 -5.37
CA GLN A 70 -21.61 -1.65 -5.60
C GLN A 70 -22.13 -0.94 -4.34
N ASP A 71 -22.10 0.39 -4.37
CA ASP A 71 -22.69 1.26 -3.34
C ASP A 71 -22.11 1.06 -1.92
N ILE A 72 -20.83 0.69 -1.86
CA ILE A 72 -20.08 0.62 -0.61
C ILE A 72 -18.94 1.64 -0.60
N ILE A 73 -18.60 2.12 0.60
CA ILE A 73 -17.40 2.92 0.85
C ILE A 73 -16.54 2.20 1.88
N LEU A 74 -15.29 1.98 1.52
CA LEU A 74 -14.26 1.45 2.40
C LEU A 74 -13.34 2.56 2.85
N GLU A 75 -12.93 2.50 4.11
CA GLU A 75 -11.90 3.37 4.68
C GLU A 75 -10.65 2.54 4.95
N PHE A 76 -9.49 3.11 4.62
CA PHE A 76 -8.20 2.46 4.69
C PHE A 76 -7.32 3.10 5.76
N PHE A 77 -6.54 2.26 6.42
CA PHE A 77 -5.69 2.64 7.53
C PHE A 77 -4.28 2.11 7.34
N ALA A 78 -3.33 2.73 8.05
CA ALA A 78 -1.95 2.29 8.10
C ALA A 78 -1.44 2.18 9.54
N SER A 79 -0.48 1.28 9.75
CA SER A 79 0.32 1.21 10.98
C SER A 79 1.73 0.69 10.66
N ASP A 80 2.72 1.19 11.38
CA ASP A 80 4.13 0.84 11.26
C ASP A 80 4.58 -0.33 12.18
N GLY A 81 3.62 -0.96 12.85
CA GLY A 81 3.81 -2.10 13.74
C GLY A 81 2.51 -2.89 13.95
N PRO A 82 2.53 -3.93 14.81
CA PRO A 82 1.33 -4.70 15.11
C PRO A 82 0.20 -3.78 15.63
N PRO A 83 -0.96 -3.73 14.94
CA PRO A 83 -1.97 -2.70 15.18
C PRO A 83 -2.80 -2.95 16.46
N CYS A 84 -2.84 -4.18 16.95
CA CYS A 84 -3.45 -4.50 18.23
C CYS A 84 -2.76 -5.71 18.86
N THR A 85 -2.96 -5.89 20.17
CA THR A 85 -2.33 -6.94 20.99
C THR A 85 -2.87 -8.35 20.71
N ASN A 86 -4.01 -8.46 20.04
CA ASN A 86 -4.61 -9.73 19.69
C ASN A 86 -3.71 -10.48 18.70
N GLN A 87 -3.62 -11.80 18.89
CA GLN A 87 -2.89 -12.65 17.95
C GLN A 87 -3.61 -12.66 16.59
N PRO A 88 -2.88 -12.61 15.45
CA PRO A 88 -3.51 -12.64 14.14
C PRO A 88 -4.21 -13.98 13.91
N ILE A 89 -5.41 -13.93 13.35
CA ILE A 89 -6.19 -15.10 12.95
C ILE A 89 -5.92 -15.29 11.45
N SER A 90 -5.33 -16.41 11.05
CA SER A 90 -4.97 -16.67 9.64
C SER A 90 -4.12 -15.56 8.98
N GLY A 91 -3.27 -14.89 9.76
CA GLY A 91 -2.37 -13.84 9.26
C GLY A 91 -2.99 -12.45 9.15
N VAL A 92 -4.23 -12.25 9.61
CA VAL A 92 -4.87 -10.93 9.70
C VAL A 92 -5.16 -10.55 11.15
N TYR A 93 -5.07 -9.25 11.45
CA TYR A 93 -5.44 -8.66 12.73
C TYR A 93 -6.83 -8.04 12.60
N VAL A 94 -7.74 -8.38 13.49
CA VAL A 94 -9.08 -7.75 13.58
C VAL A 94 -9.09 -6.89 14.83
N CYS A 95 -8.97 -5.58 14.64
CA CYS A 95 -8.82 -4.62 15.73
C CYS A 95 -10.09 -3.78 15.87
N ASP A 96 -10.42 -3.38 17.11
CA ASP A 96 -11.36 -2.29 17.34
C ASP A 96 -10.82 -0.99 16.74
N LEU A 97 -11.69 -0.17 16.16
CA LEU A 97 -11.28 1.14 15.68
C LEU A 97 -10.68 1.97 16.83
N SER A 98 -9.42 2.35 16.70
CA SER A 98 -8.71 3.23 17.62
C SER A 98 -8.40 4.57 16.95
N SER A 99 -8.26 5.62 17.76
CA SER A 99 -7.73 6.92 17.31
C SER A 99 -6.27 6.86 16.87
N ASP A 100 -5.56 5.79 17.25
CA ASP A 100 -4.13 5.63 16.96
C ASP A 100 -3.86 5.10 15.54
N PHE A 101 -4.90 4.70 14.81
CA PHE A 101 -4.77 4.27 13.43
C PHE A 101 -4.76 5.48 12.50
N GLU A 102 -3.74 5.60 11.66
CA GLU A 102 -3.71 6.63 10.63
C GLU A 102 -4.67 6.25 9.52
N SER A 103 -5.74 7.04 9.32
CA SER A 103 -6.62 6.94 8.14
C SER A 103 -5.87 7.51 6.94
N VAL A 104 -5.72 6.71 5.89
CA VAL A 104 -4.90 7.05 4.72
C VAL A 104 -5.72 7.33 3.47
N GLY A 105 -7.01 7.01 3.49
CA GLY A 105 -7.92 7.31 2.40
C GLY A 105 -9.18 6.45 2.39
N GLU A 106 -10.02 6.72 1.40
CA GLU A 106 -11.29 6.02 1.18
C GLU A 106 -11.44 5.62 -0.27
N VAL A 107 -12.15 4.52 -0.51
CA VAL A 107 -12.52 4.06 -1.85
C VAL A 107 -13.99 3.72 -1.88
N GLY A 108 -14.72 4.33 -2.82
CA GLY A 108 -16.12 4.01 -3.08
C GLY A 108 -16.30 3.18 -4.35
N PHE A 109 -17.20 2.19 -4.30
CA PHE A 109 -17.51 1.31 -5.44
C PHE A 109 -18.86 1.68 -6.09
N ALA A 110 -19.04 2.94 -6.49
CA ALA A 110 -20.32 3.41 -7.04
C ALA A 110 -20.54 3.03 -8.51
N SER A 111 -19.49 2.93 -9.32
CA SER A 111 -19.61 2.81 -10.80
C SER A 111 -18.71 1.74 -11.43
N GLY A 112 -18.10 0.87 -10.62
CA GLY A 112 -17.25 -0.18 -11.14
C GLY A 112 -16.60 -1.01 -10.05
N ALA A 113 -16.31 -2.26 -10.38
CA ALA A 113 -15.74 -3.22 -9.46
C ALA A 113 -14.26 -2.95 -9.14
N LYS A 114 -13.57 -2.10 -9.90
CA LYS A 114 -12.13 -1.85 -9.76
C LYS A 114 -11.88 -0.37 -9.54
N GLN A 115 -11.10 -0.05 -8.53
CA GLN A 115 -10.76 1.31 -8.14
C GLN A 115 -9.25 1.43 -7.93
N SER A 116 -8.65 2.47 -8.48
CA SER A 116 -7.26 2.81 -8.19
C SER A 116 -7.17 3.62 -6.89
N PHE A 117 -6.08 3.46 -6.16
CA PHE A 117 -5.82 4.25 -4.97
C PHE A 117 -4.38 4.77 -4.96
N GLN A 118 -4.20 5.90 -4.29
CA GLN A 118 -2.92 6.47 -3.94
C GLN A 118 -3.04 7.04 -2.54
N TRP A 119 -2.23 6.53 -1.62
CA TRP A 119 -2.27 6.87 -0.21
C TRP A 119 -0.91 7.37 0.25
N SER A 120 -0.91 8.37 1.12
CA SER A 120 0.28 8.92 1.74
C SER A 120 0.01 9.16 3.22
N GLY A 121 1.02 8.88 4.04
CA GLY A 121 0.87 8.93 5.49
C GLY A 121 2.21 8.72 6.18
N SER A 122 2.27 9.16 7.42
CA SER A 122 3.43 9.01 8.30
C SER A 122 3.65 7.54 8.68
N GLU A 123 2.59 6.79 8.96
CA GLU A 123 2.64 5.35 9.28
C GLU A 123 2.99 4.55 8.03
N LEU A 124 2.49 4.94 6.85
CA LEU A 124 2.90 4.32 5.58
C LEU A 124 4.41 4.47 5.34
N THR A 125 4.93 5.67 5.58
CA THR A 125 6.35 5.98 5.41
C THR A 125 7.20 5.23 6.44
N ALA A 126 6.83 5.28 7.72
CA ALA A 126 7.55 4.61 8.79
C ALA A 126 7.50 3.09 8.65
N GLY A 127 6.33 2.52 8.35
CA GLY A 127 6.14 1.07 8.17
C GLY A 127 6.92 0.51 6.99
N THR A 128 7.01 1.26 5.89
CA THR A 128 7.83 0.86 4.74
C THR A 128 9.32 0.93 5.07
N ASN A 129 9.79 2.02 5.70
CA ASN A 129 11.19 2.12 6.16
C ASN A 129 11.58 0.98 7.11
N LYS A 130 10.67 0.57 8.00
CA LYS A 130 10.89 -0.48 9.01
C LYS A 130 10.67 -1.91 8.49
N GLY A 131 10.12 -2.10 7.29
CA GLY A 131 9.66 -3.43 6.83
C GLY A 131 8.51 -4.01 7.67
N SER A 132 7.78 -3.15 8.39
CA SER A 132 6.70 -3.51 9.32
C SER A 132 5.41 -2.75 9.00
N LEU A 133 5.12 -2.58 7.71
CA LEU A 133 3.90 -1.94 7.24
C LEU A 133 2.70 -2.87 7.41
N TYR A 134 1.62 -2.34 8.01
CA TYR A 134 0.32 -2.99 8.09
C TYR A 134 -0.72 -2.09 7.40
N LEU A 135 -1.52 -2.69 6.51
CA LEU A 135 -2.60 -2.01 5.80
C LEU A 135 -3.93 -2.51 6.33
N GLY A 136 -4.75 -1.57 6.78
CA GLY A 136 -6.06 -1.80 7.39
C GLY A 136 -7.19 -1.41 6.46
N VAL A 137 -8.31 -2.11 6.56
CA VAL A 137 -9.55 -1.77 5.87
C VAL A 137 -10.76 -1.91 6.80
N ARG A 138 -11.71 -1.00 6.64
CA ARG A 138 -12.98 -0.95 7.37
C ARG A 138 -14.13 -0.64 6.41
N LEU A 139 -15.31 -1.20 6.70
CA LEU A 139 -16.54 -0.75 6.06
C LEU A 139 -16.95 0.61 6.63
N LYS A 140 -16.93 1.67 5.82
CA LYS A 140 -17.40 2.99 6.23
C LYS A 140 -18.89 3.15 6.03
N SER A 141 -19.41 2.76 4.86
CA SER A 141 -20.83 2.80 4.54
C SER A 141 -21.23 1.76 3.49
N GLY A 142 -22.53 1.44 3.45
CA GLY A 142 -23.10 0.41 2.57
C GLY A 142 -23.31 -0.92 3.29
N LEU A 143 -23.56 -1.98 2.52
CA LEU A 143 -23.77 -3.33 3.02
C LEU A 143 -22.85 -4.31 2.27
N LEU A 144 -22.03 -5.04 3.01
CA LEU A 144 -21.23 -6.13 2.44
C LEU A 144 -22.04 -7.41 2.47
N THR A 145 -22.22 -8.05 1.30
CA THR A 145 -22.98 -9.32 1.20
C THR A 145 -22.08 -10.55 0.97
N GLY A 146 -20.75 -10.38 0.98
CA GLY A 146 -19.75 -11.45 0.87
C GLY A 146 -18.76 -11.28 -0.29
N GLY A 147 -17.67 -12.05 -0.27
CA GLY A 147 -16.63 -12.04 -1.30
C GLY A 147 -15.24 -11.65 -0.76
N SER A 148 -14.36 -11.20 -1.64
CA SER A 148 -13.02 -10.78 -1.27
C SER A 148 -12.65 -9.47 -1.95
N LEU A 149 -11.94 -8.62 -1.21
CA LEU A 149 -11.22 -7.48 -1.76
C LEU A 149 -9.90 -7.99 -2.34
N LEU A 150 -9.66 -7.70 -3.60
CA LEU A 150 -8.44 -8.09 -4.30
C LEU A 150 -7.56 -6.86 -4.46
N PHE A 151 -6.44 -6.81 -3.74
CA PHE A 151 -5.46 -5.74 -3.86
C PHE A 151 -4.36 -6.17 -4.82
N ARG A 152 -4.15 -5.38 -5.87
CA ARG A 152 -3.26 -5.72 -6.98
C ARG A 152 -2.35 -4.55 -7.35
N ASN A 153 -1.19 -4.88 -7.90
CA ASN A 153 -0.22 -3.92 -8.43
C ASN A 153 0.24 -2.91 -7.37
N ILE A 154 0.41 -3.37 -6.13
CA ILE A 154 0.70 -2.50 -5.00
C ILE A 154 2.19 -2.12 -5.00
N VAL A 155 2.48 -0.83 -4.96
CA VAL A 155 3.84 -0.31 -4.94
C VAL A 155 3.97 0.84 -3.95
N ALA A 156 5.10 0.90 -3.26
CA ALA A 156 5.53 2.04 -2.47
C ALA A 156 6.54 2.87 -3.28
N LYS A 157 6.21 4.13 -3.57
CA LYS A 157 7.04 5.06 -4.31
C LYS A 157 7.57 6.14 -3.38
N VAL A 158 8.86 6.44 -3.48
CA VAL A 158 9.43 7.60 -2.79
C VAL A 158 8.87 8.88 -3.40
N VAL A 159 8.46 9.80 -2.53
CA VAL A 159 8.01 11.12 -2.95
C VAL A 159 9.15 12.12 -2.74
N ILE A 160 9.58 12.76 -3.84
CA ILE A 160 10.64 13.75 -3.86
C ILE A 160 9.95 15.11 -3.99
N PHE A 161 9.70 15.78 -2.86
CA PHE A 161 9.23 17.17 -2.82
C PHE A 161 10.40 18.11 -2.52
#